data_AF-A0A6J5EPJ7-F1
#
_entry.id   AF-A0A6J5EPJ7-F1
#
_cell.length_a   1.000
_cell.length_b   1.000
_cell.length_c   1.000
_cell.angle_alpha   90.00
_cell.angle_beta   90.00
_cell.angle_gamma   90.00
#
_symmetry.space_group_name_H-M   'P 1'
#
loop_
_entity.id
_entity.type
_entity.pdbx_description
1 polymer ?
#
loop_
_entity_poly.entity_id
_entity_poly.type
_entity_poly.pdbx_seq_one_letter_code
_entity_poly.pdbx_strand_id
1 'polypeptide(L)'
;MTAHLFQILPSGEAPHSADAAFSSLGHADGARPVLQDFAAIKQFFATHPLEESDLYGFFPADFQHKTGLTGDAVKAFIRDNAGHDAYTFSSRVPLETCYLNVFDQAEQTLPGFIDAASVWLKSLPLDLDLGTLPMDARSTVYGHHIVAKPSFWQTWFAIADQLSQQIEDENAPLRKQLDALRTAGGEADAKRMLFERIASLVLELCPDVDVCACAAPLTQQISATESTYHHQLSLLRECKAGYGKTLDRQYLNNFLQLRNAVLNDSTGTLPARAAAANAATAAASLAATHAPASVAGAPAISTETAAAALTPAGDLLYVCFTHVPLQFEFPSFVSTLYMGAAQGPGKVNLRDLAPEWEPHHPILGAVAGSFALKNYIVKHELELRHVGICQYRKFVSNRRFSHTPASNYPVMDTVAREAIDVQMLTDLMAPGDRDFVLGRLGVVEGGYFTQYKNAHVAEDFLRFTAAAVELGVLSRDDVMPFFAQSAFMPGGIEAGVFPAGYWVQTIGAIERVVRACIAQFPLRRYGYQSRAWAFCAERLGSFLLLRHLIATYGLDWEKRTSGYLNLVTETEQAIYQPGR
;
A
#
# COMPACT_ATOMS: atom_id res chain seq x y z
N MET A 1 35.28 -2.60 17.95
CA MET A 1 34.35 -1.58 17.45
C MET A 1 33.67 -0.92 18.64
N THR A 2 34.17 0.25 18.99
CA THR A 2 33.63 1.14 20.02
C THR A 2 32.91 2.29 19.33
N ALA A 3 31.83 2.81 19.93
CA ALA A 3 31.12 3.98 19.44
C ALA A 3 31.51 5.23 20.25
N HIS A 4 32.19 6.16 19.60
CA HIS A 4 32.59 7.46 20.13
C HIS A 4 31.52 8.49 19.74
N LEU A 5 30.78 8.98 20.74
CA LEU A 5 29.67 9.91 20.52
C LEU A 5 30.05 11.29 21.04
N PHE A 6 29.93 12.30 20.17
CA PHE A 6 30.21 13.69 20.48
C PHE A 6 28.96 14.53 20.32
N GLN A 7 28.80 15.52 21.19
CA GLN A 7 27.74 16.52 21.08
C GLN A 7 28.36 17.89 20.78
N ILE A 8 27.95 18.49 19.67
CA ILE A 8 28.42 19.80 19.23
C ILE A 8 27.67 20.88 20.01
N LEU A 9 28.42 21.71 20.75
CA LEU A 9 27.88 22.74 21.62
C LEU A 9 28.36 24.14 21.21
N PRO A 10 27.48 25.16 21.24
CA PRO A 10 27.89 26.55 21.12
C PRO A 10 28.91 26.94 22.19
N SER A 11 29.90 27.76 21.83
CA SER A 11 30.94 28.22 22.75
C SER A 11 30.36 28.93 23.97
N GLY A 12 30.46 28.30 25.15
CA GLY A 12 30.02 28.85 26.44
C GLY A 12 28.63 28.43 26.92
N GLU A 13 27.90 27.61 26.16
CA GLU A 13 26.62 27.05 26.61
C GLU A 13 26.81 25.69 27.30
N ALA A 14 26.20 25.54 28.48
CA ALA A 14 26.05 24.23 29.10
C ALA A 14 24.99 23.44 28.31
N PRO A 15 25.18 22.12 28.09
CA PRO A 15 24.24 21.33 27.30
C PRO A 15 22.82 21.41 27.88
N HIS A 16 21.81 21.63 27.02
CA HIS A 16 20.40 21.71 27.42
C HIS A 16 19.91 20.44 28.14
N SER A 17 20.59 19.30 27.93
CA SER A 17 20.61 18.14 28.81
C SER A 17 22.03 17.59 28.89
N ALA A 18 22.62 17.53 30.08
CA ALA A 18 23.95 16.94 30.29
C ALA A 18 23.87 15.41 30.22
N ASP A 19 23.67 14.87 29.02
CA ASP A 19 23.77 13.43 28.80
C ASP A 19 25.24 13.02 28.83
N ALA A 20 25.64 12.41 29.95
CA ALA A 20 27.01 12.01 30.23
C ALA A 20 27.58 10.98 29.24
N ALA A 21 26.74 10.37 28.39
CA ALA A 21 27.19 9.45 27.37
C ALA A 21 27.82 10.15 26.15
N PHE A 22 27.60 11.46 25.97
CA PHE A 22 28.23 12.27 24.92
C PHE A 22 29.44 13.05 25.45
N SER A 23 30.54 12.99 24.70
CA SER A 23 31.67 13.89 24.89
C SER A 23 31.36 15.26 24.28
N SER A 24 31.66 16.35 24.98
CA SER A 24 31.47 17.69 24.43
C SER A 24 32.48 18.00 23.32
N LEU A 25 31.99 18.56 22.22
CA LEU A 25 32.79 19.13 21.13
C LEU A 25 32.40 20.60 20.95
N GLY A 26 33.32 21.51 21.23
CA GLY A 26 33.09 22.95 21.04
C GLY A 26 33.15 23.36 19.57
N HIS A 27 32.48 24.46 19.22
CA HIS A 27 32.64 25.09 17.92
C HIS A 27 34.07 25.57 17.69
N ALA A 28 34.53 25.49 16.44
CA ALA A 28 35.83 26.01 16.04
C ALA A 28 35.86 27.55 16.09
N ASP A 29 36.89 28.12 16.69
CA ASP A 29 37.06 29.57 16.79
C ASP A 29 37.14 30.23 15.39
N GLY A 30 36.39 31.32 15.19
CA GLY A 30 36.43 32.13 13.98
C GLY A 30 35.67 31.58 12.77
N ALA A 31 35.04 30.41 12.86
CA ALA A 31 34.19 29.87 11.80
C ALA A 31 32.88 30.67 11.64
N ARG A 32 32.43 30.87 10.39
CA ARG A 32 31.11 31.48 10.13
C ARG A 32 30.01 30.60 10.75
N PRO A 33 28.92 31.17 11.29
CA PRO A 33 27.86 30.41 11.96
C PRO A 33 27.37 29.18 11.19
N VAL A 34 27.19 29.30 9.87
CA VAL A 34 26.71 28.22 9.00
C VAL A 34 27.68 27.06 8.81
N LEU A 35 28.97 27.27 9.11
CA LEU A 35 30.05 26.27 8.97
C LEU A 35 30.57 25.77 10.33
N GLN A 36 30.01 26.23 11.46
CA GLN A 36 30.57 25.93 12.78
C GLN A 36 30.59 24.42 13.08
N ASP A 37 29.49 23.72 12.81
CA ASP A 37 29.40 22.27 13.04
C ASP A 37 30.37 21.51 12.12
N PHE A 38 30.40 21.86 10.83
CA PHE A 38 31.35 21.30 9.85
C PHE A 38 32.80 21.51 10.30
N ALA A 39 33.15 22.73 10.70
CA ALA A 39 34.50 23.09 11.14
C ALA A 39 34.90 22.35 12.42
N ALA A 40 33.99 22.17 13.37
CA ALA A 40 34.23 21.41 14.59
C ALA A 40 34.53 19.93 14.30
N ILE A 41 33.72 19.29 13.44
CA ILE A 41 33.94 17.90 13.01
C ILE A 41 35.28 17.79 12.25
N LYS A 42 35.57 18.72 11.33
CA LYS A 42 36.83 18.74 10.59
C LYS A 42 38.05 18.91 11.51
N GLN A 43 37.97 19.82 12.48
CA GLN A 43 39.02 20.04 13.47
C GLN A 43 39.25 18.79 14.32
N PHE A 44 38.19 18.09 14.73
CA PHE A 44 38.29 16.83 15.46
C PHE A 44 39.13 15.80 14.69
N PHE A 45 38.78 15.53 13.43
CA PHE A 45 39.52 14.59 12.57
C PHE A 45 40.97 15.01 12.29
N ALA A 46 41.25 16.32 12.26
CA ALA A 46 42.61 16.83 12.05
C ALA A 46 43.51 16.71 13.29
N THR A 47 42.93 16.63 14.49
CA THR A 47 43.66 16.74 15.76
C THR A 47 43.67 15.47 16.60
N HIS A 48 42.84 14.48 16.26
CA HIS A 48 42.72 13.23 16.99
C HIS A 48 43.07 12.06 16.07
N PRO A 49 43.92 11.10 16.50
CA PRO A 49 44.07 9.84 15.79
C PRO A 49 42.75 9.07 15.83
N LEU A 50 42.41 8.40 14.73
CA LEU A 50 41.17 7.64 14.59
C LEU A 50 41.47 6.16 14.39
N GLU A 51 40.65 5.33 15.00
CA GLU A 51 40.67 3.88 14.82
C GLU A 51 39.71 3.52 13.68
N GLU A 52 40.23 2.99 12.58
CA GLU A 52 39.45 2.67 11.37
C GLU A 52 38.32 1.65 11.62
N SER A 53 38.44 0.86 12.69
CA SER A 53 37.45 -0.15 13.08
C SER A 53 36.37 0.37 14.05
N ASP A 54 36.49 1.61 14.50
CA ASP A 54 35.56 2.24 15.43
C ASP A 54 34.55 3.14 14.71
N LEU A 55 33.52 3.54 15.47
CA LEU A 55 32.39 4.32 15.00
C LEU A 55 32.41 5.70 15.64
N TYR A 56 32.15 6.73 14.85
CA TYR A 56 32.18 8.14 15.28
C TYR A 56 30.87 8.82 14.91
N GLY A 57 30.26 9.51 15.87
CA GLY A 57 29.03 10.28 15.67
C GLY A 57 29.13 11.67 16.28
N PHE A 58 28.60 12.66 15.55
CA PHE A 58 28.65 14.07 15.92
C PHE A 58 27.24 14.64 15.88
N PHE A 59 26.66 14.84 17.06
CA PHE A 59 25.24 15.16 17.21
C PHE A 59 25.05 16.62 17.60
N PRO A 60 23.98 17.28 17.12
CA PRO A 60 23.64 18.63 17.56
C PRO A 60 23.21 18.65 19.03
N ALA A 61 23.33 19.82 19.66
CA ALA A 61 22.92 20.05 21.05
C ALA A 61 21.46 19.66 21.34
N ASP A 62 20.58 19.74 20.34
CA ASP A 62 19.16 19.43 20.46
C ASP A 62 18.78 17.99 20.04
N PHE A 63 19.76 17.10 19.83
CA PHE A 63 19.54 15.71 19.41
C PHE A 63 18.51 14.98 20.29
N GLN A 64 18.76 14.90 21.60
CA GLN A 64 17.87 14.19 22.53
C GLN A 64 16.46 14.79 22.53
N HIS A 65 16.33 16.11 22.42
CA HIS A 65 15.03 16.78 22.34
C HIS A 65 14.28 16.41 21.04
N LYS A 66 15.00 16.27 19.91
CA LYS A 66 14.41 15.90 18.62
C LYS A 66 14.09 14.42 18.50
N THR A 67 14.88 13.54 19.11
CA THR A 67 14.81 12.09 18.88
C THR A 67 14.27 11.29 20.07
N GLY A 68 14.31 11.87 21.28
CA GLY A 68 14.08 11.15 22.53
C GLY A 68 15.21 10.20 22.92
N LEU A 69 16.28 10.09 22.14
CA LEU A 69 17.37 9.14 22.38
C LEU A 69 18.48 9.77 23.23
N THR A 70 18.91 9.04 24.25
CA THR A 70 20.14 9.31 25.00
C THR A 70 21.35 8.69 24.30
N GLY A 71 22.55 9.16 24.59
CA GLY A 71 23.79 8.57 24.10
C GLY A 71 23.96 7.11 24.58
N ASP A 72 23.47 6.77 25.77
CA ASP A 72 23.43 5.39 26.24
C ASP A 72 22.48 4.52 25.40
N ALA A 73 21.32 5.05 24.99
CA ALA A 73 20.40 4.34 24.10
C ALA A 73 21.02 4.13 22.71
N VAL A 74 21.74 5.13 22.19
CA VAL A 74 22.51 5.02 20.94
C VAL A 74 23.58 3.94 21.04
N LYS A 75 24.40 3.96 22.10
CA LYS A 75 25.44 2.94 22.33
C LYS A 75 24.84 1.54 22.50
N ALA A 76 23.72 1.43 23.22
CA ALA A 76 23.01 0.17 23.38
C ALA A 76 22.51 -0.38 22.04
N PHE A 77 21.89 0.45 21.21
CA PHE A 77 21.41 0.06 19.88
C PHE A 77 22.54 -0.45 18.98
N ILE A 78 23.67 0.26 18.95
CA ILE A 78 24.86 -0.15 18.17
C ILE A 78 25.42 -1.48 18.67
N ARG A 79 25.52 -1.65 19.98
CA ARG A 79 26.01 -2.90 20.59
C ARG A 79 25.08 -4.08 20.28
N ASP A 80 23.78 -3.88 20.37
CA ASP A 80 22.78 -4.92 20.18
C ASP A 80 22.61 -5.28 18.69
N ASN A 81 23.08 -4.42 17.79
CA ASN A 81 23.11 -4.62 16.33
C ASN A 81 24.55 -4.44 15.80
N ALA A 82 25.54 -5.09 16.43
CA ALA A 82 26.94 -4.92 16.04
C ALA A 82 27.24 -5.51 14.65
N GLY A 83 28.18 -4.89 13.93
CA GLY A 83 28.74 -5.44 12.68
C GLY A 83 28.60 -4.55 11.44
N HIS A 84 27.89 -3.42 11.55
CA HIS A 84 27.64 -2.51 10.43
C HIS A 84 28.66 -1.36 10.36
N ASP A 85 28.78 -0.72 9.20
CA ASP A 85 29.69 0.41 8.96
C ASP A 85 29.11 1.75 9.39
N ALA A 86 27.77 1.87 9.38
CA ALA A 86 27.07 3.06 9.81
C ALA A 86 25.73 2.73 10.47
N TYR A 87 25.28 3.65 11.33
CA TYR A 87 24.04 3.59 12.08
C TYR A 87 23.31 4.92 11.96
N THR A 88 22.09 4.91 11.46
CA THR A 88 21.26 6.11 11.29
C THR A 88 20.18 6.18 12.36
N PHE A 89 19.85 7.39 12.83
CA PHE A 89 18.87 7.61 13.88
C PHE A 89 17.79 8.59 13.39
N SER A 90 16.70 8.02 12.89
CA SER A 90 15.58 8.84 12.45
C SER A 90 14.87 9.51 13.62
N SER A 91 14.57 10.79 13.47
CA SER A 91 13.75 11.54 14.42
C SER A 91 12.28 11.68 14.01
N ARG A 92 11.90 11.29 12.77
CA ARG A 92 10.59 11.64 12.18
C ARG A 92 10.15 10.66 11.08
N VAL A 93 9.74 9.46 11.48
CA VAL A 93 9.27 8.38 10.60
C VAL A 93 8.21 8.77 9.54
N PRO A 94 7.26 9.72 9.77
CA PRO A 94 6.31 10.14 8.75
C PRO A 94 6.98 10.94 7.63
N LEU A 95 7.99 11.75 7.95
CA LEU A 95 8.70 12.56 6.95
C LEU A 95 9.55 11.68 6.05
N GLU A 96 10.31 10.73 6.60
CA GLU A 96 11.10 9.78 5.78
C GLU A 96 10.27 9.01 4.77
N THR A 97 9.03 8.72 5.14
CA THR A 97 8.13 7.92 4.34
C THR A 97 7.38 8.77 3.31
N CYS A 98 7.05 10.03 3.64
CA CYS A 98 6.27 10.91 2.76
C CYS A 98 7.10 11.68 1.73
N TYR A 99 8.42 11.76 1.86
CA TYR A 99 9.27 12.41 0.87
C TYR A 99 10.07 11.39 0.08
N LEU A 100 10.30 11.65 -1.21
CA LEU A 100 11.09 10.75 -2.05
C LEU A 100 12.53 10.65 -1.51
N ASN A 101 13.07 11.79 -1.08
CA ASN A 101 14.37 11.94 -0.43
C ASN A 101 14.40 13.20 0.46
N VAL A 102 15.54 13.43 1.12
CA VAL A 102 15.76 14.57 2.01
C VAL A 102 15.81 15.95 1.31
N PHE A 103 15.99 15.99 -0.01
CA PHE A 103 15.97 17.22 -0.82
C PHE A 103 14.56 17.62 -1.20
N ASP A 104 13.72 16.64 -1.56
CA ASP A 104 12.29 16.81 -1.78
C ASP A 104 11.55 17.29 -0.51
N GLN A 105 11.98 16.82 0.67
CA GLN A 105 11.52 17.38 1.95
C GLN A 105 11.89 18.86 2.11
N ALA A 106 13.12 19.22 1.73
CA ALA A 106 13.61 20.59 1.83
C ALA A 106 12.90 21.52 0.84
N GLU A 107 12.59 21.06 -0.37
CA GLU A 107 11.82 21.79 -1.39
C GLU A 107 10.46 22.25 -0.86
N GLN A 108 9.77 21.42 -0.09
CA GLN A 108 8.49 21.83 0.53
C GLN A 108 8.65 22.97 1.55
N THR A 109 9.80 23.03 2.22
CA THR A 109 10.09 24.06 3.24
C THR A 109 10.68 25.33 2.62
N LEU A 110 11.48 25.17 1.56
CA LEU A 110 12.21 26.19 0.83
C LEU A 110 12.04 25.94 -0.68
N PRO A 111 10.97 26.44 -1.31
CA PRO A 111 10.77 26.27 -2.74
C PRO A 111 11.95 26.81 -3.56
N GLY A 112 12.47 26.02 -4.49
CA GLY A 112 13.71 26.28 -5.24
C GLY A 112 14.98 25.65 -4.64
N PHE A 113 14.85 24.87 -3.58
CA PHE A 113 15.97 24.19 -2.94
C PHE A 113 16.57 23.08 -3.82
N ILE A 114 15.74 22.27 -4.49
CA ILE A 114 16.23 21.23 -5.41
C ILE A 114 17.03 21.86 -6.54
N ASP A 115 16.55 22.95 -7.13
CA ASP A 115 17.27 23.64 -8.22
C ASP A 115 18.65 24.13 -7.75
N ALA A 116 18.72 24.72 -6.54
CA ALA A 116 19.98 25.14 -5.94
C ALA A 116 20.92 23.95 -5.68
N ALA A 117 20.41 22.88 -5.07
CA ALA A 117 21.19 21.67 -4.81
C ALA A 117 21.65 20.99 -6.12
N SER A 118 20.87 21.04 -7.19
CA SER A 118 21.25 20.51 -8.50
C SER A 118 22.36 21.34 -9.17
N VAL A 119 22.44 22.65 -8.95
CA VAL A 119 23.58 23.46 -9.40
C VAL A 119 24.87 23.01 -8.71
N TRP A 120 24.80 22.75 -7.42
CA TRP A 120 25.91 22.21 -6.65
C TRP A 120 26.33 20.83 -7.15
N LEU A 121 25.38 19.90 -7.32
CA LEU A 121 25.68 18.54 -7.79
C LEU A 121 26.33 18.50 -9.17
N LYS A 122 25.99 19.42 -10.07
CA LYS A 122 26.66 19.56 -11.39
C LYS A 122 28.15 19.90 -11.30
N SER A 123 28.60 20.44 -10.16
CA SER A 123 30.02 20.69 -9.91
C SER A 123 30.76 19.46 -9.37
N LEU A 124 30.02 18.43 -8.97
CA LEU A 124 30.56 17.12 -8.64
C LEU A 124 30.54 16.24 -9.92
N PRO A 125 31.45 15.27 -10.06
CA PRO A 125 31.44 14.32 -11.18
C PRO A 125 30.34 13.25 -11.00
N LEU A 126 29.12 13.68 -10.73
CA LEU A 126 27.96 12.84 -10.41
C LEU A 126 26.82 13.15 -11.38
N ASP A 127 26.24 12.10 -11.98
CA ASP A 127 25.04 12.20 -12.79
C ASP A 127 23.83 11.77 -11.94
N LEU A 128 23.24 12.72 -11.22
CA LEU A 128 22.14 12.48 -10.29
C LEU A 128 21.00 13.47 -10.51
N ASP A 129 19.79 12.93 -10.64
CA ASP A 129 18.56 13.71 -10.60
C ASP A 129 17.89 13.57 -9.23
N LEU A 130 18.01 14.63 -8.42
CA LEU A 130 17.39 14.72 -7.09
C LEU A 130 15.88 14.63 -7.13
N GLY A 131 15.23 15.01 -8.23
CA GLY A 131 13.77 14.92 -8.39
C GLY A 131 13.28 13.49 -8.50
N THR A 132 14.18 12.54 -8.78
CA THR A 132 13.86 11.13 -9.01
C THR A 132 14.67 10.16 -8.14
N LEU A 133 15.42 10.64 -7.15
CA LEU A 133 16.28 9.80 -6.32
C LEU A 133 15.50 9.26 -5.10
N PRO A 134 15.10 7.97 -5.03
CA PRO A 134 14.42 7.44 -3.86
C PRO A 134 15.42 7.13 -2.74
N MET A 135 15.18 7.59 -1.52
CA MET A 135 15.94 7.22 -0.32
C MET A 135 15.08 6.39 0.64
N ASP A 136 15.67 5.48 1.42
CA ASP A 136 14.95 4.75 2.47
C ASP A 136 15.56 5.04 3.87
N ALA A 137 15.12 4.32 4.91
CA ALA A 137 15.60 4.54 6.27
C ALA A 137 17.13 4.35 6.44
N ARG A 138 17.78 3.63 5.52
CA ARG A 138 19.23 3.42 5.51
C ARG A 138 19.98 4.58 4.89
N SER A 139 19.40 5.31 3.94
CA SER A 139 20.02 6.48 3.29
C SER A 139 19.41 7.82 3.71
N THR A 140 18.42 7.84 4.60
CA THR A 140 17.80 9.07 5.11
C THR A 140 18.39 9.48 6.45
N VAL A 141 19.10 10.62 6.47
CA VAL A 141 19.71 11.21 7.66
C VAL A 141 19.27 12.67 7.78
N TYR A 142 18.68 13.02 8.93
CA TYR A 142 18.36 14.40 9.29
C TYR A 142 19.31 14.90 10.39
N GLY A 143 19.77 16.15 10.29
CA GLY A 143 20.48 16.83 11.38
C GLY A 143 21.75 16.14 11.89
N HIS A 144 22.49 15.43 11.04
CA HIS A 144 23.69 14.66 11.41
C HIS A 144 23.44 13.49 12.38
N HIS A 145 22.22 12.95 12.43
CA HIS A 145 21.88 11.82 13.30
C HIS A 145 22.43 10.48 12.75
N ILE A 146 23.76 10.36 12.69
CA ILE A 146 24.48 9.21 12.18
C ILE A 146 25.73 8.94 13.01
N VAL A 147 26.05 7.66 13.20
CA VAL A 147 27.34 7.19 13.70
C VAL A 147 27.95 6.29 12.63
N ALA A 148 29.18 6.56 12.19
CA ALA A 148 29.78 5.83 11.08
C ALA A 148 31.31 5.68 11.24
N LYS A 149 31.89 4.73 10.50
CA LYS A 149 33.34 4.51 10.42
C LYS A 149 34.07 5.69 9.76
N PRO A 150 35.38 5.87 10.00
CA PRO A 150 36.16 6.94 9.37
C PRO A 150 36.08 6.98 7.84
N SER A 151 35.97 5.82 7.16
CA SER A 151 35.81 5.74 5.70
C SER A 151 34.57 6.48 5.17
N PHE A 152 33.43 6.42 5.89
CA PHE A 152 32.25 7.21 5.56
C PHE A 152 32.55 8.71 5.67
N TRP A 153 33.18 9.12 6.78
CA TRP A 153 33.49 10.53 7.04
C TRP A 153 34.48 11.10 6.02
N GLN A 154 35.44 10.31 5.53
CA GLN A 154 36.35 10.73 4.46
C GLN A 154 35.59 11.11 3.18
N THR A 155 34.62 10.29 2.76
CA THR A 155 33.76 10.60 1.61
C THR A 155 32.88 11.81 1.89
N TRP A 156 32.32 11.90 3.10
CA TRP A 156 31.54 13.06 3.54
C TRP A 156 32.35 14.35 3.48
N PHE A 157 33.60 14.35 3.94
CA PHE A 157 34.49 15.51 3.88
C PHE A 157 34.82 15.91 2.45
N ALA A 158 35.07 14.97 1.55
CA ALA A 158 35.35 15.29 0.14
C ALA A 158 34.20 16.08 -0.50
N ILE A 159 32.95 15.73 -0.17
CA ILE A 159 31.75 16.40 -0.66
C ILE A 159 31.50 17.72 0.09
N ALA A 160 31.63 17.71 1.42
CA ALA A 160 31.41 18.86 2.29
C ALA A 160 32.44 19.98 2.08
N ASP A 161 33.71 19.64 1.82
CA ASP A 161 34.76 20.60 1.47
C ASP A 161 34.41 21.34 0.18
N GLN A 162 33.93 20.62 -0.84
CA GLN A 162 33.54 21.23 -2.10
C GLN A 162 32.35 22.19 -1.91
N LEU A 163 31.34 21.78 -1.12
CA LEU A 163 30.22 22.67 -0.78
C LEU A 163 30.68 23.91 0.00
N SER A 164 31.57 23.74 0.99
CA SER A 164 32.08 24.86 1.80
C SER A 164 32.75 25.93 0.94
N GLN A 165 33.59 25.53 -0.03
CA GLN A 165 34.23 26.45 -0.96
C GLN A 165 33.22 27.27 -1.78
N GLN A 166 32.15 26.64 -2.27
CA GLN A 166 31.10 27.36 -3.01
C GLN A 166 30.26 28.28 -2.14
N ILE A 167 30.06 27.96 -0.86
CA ILE A 167 29.34 28.82 0.09
C ILE A 167 30.21 30.03 0.51
N GLU A 168 31.52 29.84 0.61
CA GLU A 168 32.46 30.92 0.98
C GLU A 168 32.72 31.90 -0.16
N ASP A 169 32.72 31.45 -1.42
CA ASP A 169 32.86 32.33 -2.59
C ASP A 169 31.61 33.22 -2.77
N GLU A 170 31.79 34.53 -2.60
CA GLU A 170 30.74 35.54 -2.75
C GLU A 170 30.15 35.62 -4.16
N ASN A 171 30.91 35.17 -5.16
CA ASN A 171 30.50 35.22 -6.56
C ASN A 171 29.86 33.93 -7.04
N ALA A 172 29.94 32.84 -6.26
CA ALA A 172 29.41 31.53 -6.65
C ALA A 172 27.89 31.59 -6.91
N PRO A 173 27.40 31.05 -8.05
CA PRO A 173 25.97 30.99 -8.35
C PRO A 173 25.16 30.25 -7.27
N LEU A 174 25.70 29.15 -6.74
CA LEU A 174 25.07 28.38 -5.67
C LEU A 174 24.78 29.24 -4.43
N ARG A 175 25.79 29.99 -3.95
CA ARG A 175 25.64 30.84 -2.77
C ARG A 175 24.50 31.84 -2.95
N LYS A 176 24.45 32.52 -4.11
CA LYS A 176 23.42 33.52 -4.42
C LYS A 176 22.02 32.89 -4.45
N GLN A 177 21.89 31.68 -5.00
CA GLN A 177 20.62 30.95 -5.02
C GLN A 177 20.18 30.59 -3.60
N LEU A 178 21.06 29.98 -2.80
CA LEU A 178 20.76 29.63 -1.41
C LEU A 178 20.42 30.86 -0.56
N ASP A 179 21.12 31.98 -0.75
CA ASP A 179 20.86 33.25 -0.05
C ASP A 179 19.52 33.89 -0.43
N ALA A 180 18.98 33.59 -1.61
CA ALA A 180 17.68 34.06 -2.07
C ALA A 180 16.50 33.23 -1.53
N LEU A 181 16.75 31.99 -1.08
CA LEU A 181 15.70 31.14 -0.51
C LEU A 181 15.23 31.68 0.85
N ARG A 182 13.92 31.64 1.06
CA ARG A 182 13.25 32.11 2.29
C ARG A 182 12.12 31.16 2.65
N THR A 183 11.98 30.83 3.93
CA THR A 183 10.77 30.14 4.42
C THR A 183 9.64 31.13 4.63
N ALA A 184 8.40 30.63 4.66
CA ALA A 184 7.22 31.44 5.02
C ALA A 184 7.30 32.05 6.44
N GLY A 185 8.16 31.50 7.32
CA GLY A 185 8.39 31.97 8.70
C GLY A 185 9.73 32.66 8.95
N GLY A 186 10.55 32.88 7.92
CA GLY A 186 11.78 33.71 7.99
C GLY A 186 13.06 33.08 8.53
N GLU A 187 13.04 31.88 9.13
CA GLU A 187 14.18 31.39 9.95
C GLU A 187 15.06 30.26 9.39
N ALA A 188 14.75 29.62 8.25
CA ALA A 188 15.60 28.50 7.80
C ALA A 188 16.80 28.97 6.95
N ASP A 189 18.00 28.68 7.45
CA ASP A 189 19.25 28.81 6.71
C ASP A 189 19.40 27.66 5.70
N ALA A 190 19.17 27.96 4.42
CA ALA A 190 19.25 27.00 3.32
C ALA A 190 20.65 26.34 3.19
N LYS A 191 21.72 27.06 3.56
CA LYS A 191 23.09 26.55 3.48
C LYS A 191 23.33 25.47 4.53
N ARG A 192 22.93 25.73 5.79
CA ARG A 192 22.96 24.71 6.86
C ARG A 192 22.12 23.51 6.47
N MET A 193 20.92 23.76 5.93
CA MET A 193 20.03 22.70 5.49
C MET A 193 20.72 21.80 4.44
N LEU A 194 21.45 22.35 3.48
CA LEU A 194 22.17 21.57 2.47
C LEU A 194 23.31 20.71 3.08
N PHE A 195 24.06 21.23 4.05
CA PHE A 195 25.09 20.45 4.77
C PHE A 195 24.51 19.22 5.47
N GLU A 196 23.34 19.35 6.11
CA GLU A 196 22.69 18.24 6.81
C GLU A 196 22.31 17.09 5.85
N ARG A 197 22.10 17.36 4.55
CA ARG A 197 21.72 16.34 3.54
C ARG A 197 22.93 15.57 2.99
N ILE A 198 24.16 16.05 3.19
CA ILE A 198 25.36 15.39 2.63
C ILE A 198 25.50 13.96 3.14
N ALA A 199 25.17 13.69 4.41
CA ALA A 199 25.21 12.34 4.96
C ALA A 199 24.30 11.39 4.17
N SER A 200 23.08 11.83 3.85
CA SER A 200 22.15 11.04 3.03
C SER A 200 22.67 10.79 1.62
N LEU A 201 23.29 11.81 1.02
CA LEU A 201 23.91 11.69 -0.30
C LEU A 201 25.07 10.70 -0.32
N VAL A 202 25.94 10.71 0.70
CA VAL A 202 27.06 9.76 0.81
C VAL A 202 26.55 8.32 0.91
N LEU A 203 25.52 8.07 1.73
CA LEU A 203 24.95 6.73 1.87
C LEU A 203 24.31 6.22 0.57
N GLU A 204 23.73 7.13 -0.21
CA GLU A 204 23.15 6.79 -1.52
C GLU A 204 24.23 6.55 -2.59
N LEU A 205 25.34 7.30 -2.53
CA LEU A 205 26.48 7.16 -3.45
C LEU A 205 27.37 5.96 -3.15
N CYS A 206 27.34 5.45 -1.92
CA CYS A 206 28.19 4.38 -1.44
C CYS A 206 27.34 3.20 -0.95
N PRO A 207 26.71 2.43 -1.87
CA PRO A 207 25.84 1.32 -1.51
C PRO A 207 26.55 0.16 -0.80
N ASP A 208 27.89 0.14 -0.86
CA ASP A 208 28.73 -0.84 -0.16
C ASP A 208 28.88 -0.55 1.35
N VAL A 209 28.49 0.64 1.81
CA VAL A 209 28.46 0.95 3.26
C VAL A 209 27.31 0.16 3.87
N ASP A 210 27.62 -0.77 4.77
CA ASP A 210 26.59 -1.53 5.46
C ASP A 210 25.93 -0.66 6.55
N VAL A 211 24.63 -0.38 6.42
CA VAL A 211 23.90 0.53 7.30
C VAL A 211 22.83 -0.18 8.11
N CYS A 212 22.85 0.03 9.42
CA CYS A 212 21.77 -0.34 10.33
C CYS A 212 20.93 0.88 10.71
N ALA A 213 19.69 0.94 10.21
CA ALA A 213 18.78 2.02 10.52
C ALA A 213 18.06 1.79 11.85
N CYS A 214 18.22 2.71 12.79
CA CYS A 214 17.41 2.76 14.00
C CYS A 214 16.05 3.37 13.65
N ALA A 215 15.04 2.52 13.55
CA ALA A 215 13.65 2.96 13.67
C ALA A 215 13.41 3.34 15.14
N ALA A 216 13.89 4.51 15.54
CA ALA A 216 13.78 4.96 16.91
C ALA A 216 12.29 4.91 17.32
N PRO A 217 11.94 4.23 18.42
CA PRO A 217 10.62 4.41 19.00
C PRO A 217 10.64 5.81 19.60
N LEU A 218 10.05 6.78 18.90
CA LEU A 218 9.69 8.02 19.58
C LEU A 218 8.78 7.63 20.75
N THR A 219 9.32 7.84 21.95
CA THR A 219 8.63 8.06 23.22
C THR A 219 7.12 8.12 23.09
N GLN A 220 6.40 7.12 23.61
CA GLN A 220 5.04 7.24 24.15
C GLN A 220 4.10 8.23 23.42
N GLN A 221 4.02 8.14 22.10
CA GLN A 221 2.88 8.53 21.28
C GLN A 221 3.31 8.20 19.86
N ILE A 222 2.79 7.09 19.32
CA ILE A 222 2.56 7.02 17.88
C ILE A 222 1.92 8.37 17.55
N SER A 223 2.57 9.21 16.72
CA SER A 223 1.94 10.51 16.43
C SER A 223 0.54 10.21 15.91
N ALA A 224 -0.47 11.02 16.25
CA ALA A 224 -1.83 10.77 15.78
C ALA A 224 -1.84 10.49 14.26
N THR A 225 -0.96 11.17 13.54
CA THR A 225 -0.60 10.95 12.12
C THR A 225 -0.08 9.53 11.82
N GLU A 226 0.93 9.01 12.52
CA GLU A 226 1.44 7.64 12.29
C GLU A 226 0.40 6.56 12.56
N SER A 227 -0.44 6.75 13.59
CA SER A 227 -1.51 5.79 13.91
C SER A 227 -2.62 5.87 12.88
N THR A 228 -2.91 7.08 12.38
CA THR A 228 -3.98 7.34 11.41
C THR A 228 -3.58 6.88 10.00
N TYR A 229 -2.31 7.03 9.64
CA TYR A 229 -1.82 6.76 8.28
C TYR A 229 -0.86 5.56 8.20
N HIS A 230 -0.84 4.68 9.20
CA HIS A 230 0.11 3.55 9.25
C HIS A 230 0.15 2.76 7.94
N HIS A 231 -1.02 2.44 7.36
CA HIS A 231 -1.12 1.70 6.11
C HIS A 231 -0.59 2.48 4.90
N GLN A 232 -0.87 3.78 4.85
CA GLN A 232 -0.43 4.68 3.80
C GLN A 232 1.08 4.86 3.84
N LEU A 233 1.66 4.96 5.05
CA LEU A 233 3.10 5.00 5.24
C LEU A 233 3.74 3.69 4.75
N SER A 234 3.14 2.51 5.01
CA SER A 234 3.63 1.25 4.44
C SER A 234 3.61 1.27 2.90
N LEU A 235 2.50 1.68 2.29
CA LEU A 235 2.35 1.77 0.83
C LEU A 235 3.33 2.78 0.19
N LEU A 236 3.59 3.90 0.85
CA LEU A 236 4.58 4.88 0.40
C LEU A 236 5.98 4.27 0.36
N ARG A 237 6.37 3.49 1.39
CA ARG A 237 7.65 2.76 1.39
C ARG A 237 7.72 1.74 0.26
N GLU A 238 6.64 1.00 0.04
CA GLU A 238 6.56 0.04 -1.07
C GLU A 238 6.71 0.73 -2.43
N CYS A 239 6.05 1.87 -2.64
CA CYS A 239 6.19 2.63 -3.87
C CYS A 239 7.61 3.16 -4.07
N LYS A 240 8.25 3.70 -3.02
CA LYS A 240 9.66 4.16 -3.09
C LYS A 240 10.61 3.00 -3.40
N ALA A 241 10.46 1.88 -2.71
CA ALA A 241 11.29 0.70 -2.92
C ALA A 241 11.08 0.08 -4.30
N GLY A 242 9.83 0.03 -4.78
CA GLY A 242 9.48 -0.41 -6.13
C GLY A 242 10.10 0.49 -7.19
N TYR A 243 9.99 1.81 -7.02
CA TYR A 243 10.59 2.78 -7.93
C TYR A 243 12.12 2.67 -7.96
N GLY A 244 12.79 2.63 -6.81
CA GLY A 244 14.26 2.53 -6.74
C GLY A 244 14.83 1.28 -7.38
N LYS A 245 14.08 0.16 -7.38
CA LYS A 245 14.51 -1.09 -8.01
C LYS A 245 14.25 -1.16 -9.51
N THR A 246 13.19 -0.51 -10.00
CA THR A 246 12.67 -0.74 -11.37
C THR A 246 12.76 0.48 -12.26
N LEU A 247 12.88 1.68 -11.67
CA LEU A 247 12.71 2.99 -12.32
C LEU A 247 11.35 3.17 -13.02
N ASP A 248 10.35 2.32 -12.70
CA ASP A 248 9.00 2.45 -13.27
C ASP A 248 8.28 3.67 -12.69
N ARG A 249 7.94 4.61 -13.58
CA ARG A 249 7.27 5.85 -13.24
C ARG A 249 5.88 5.63 -12.65
N GLN A 250 5.25 4.47 -12.82
CA GLN A 250 3.99 4.17 -12.15
C GLN A 250 4.14 4.14 -10.62
N TYR A 251 5.22 3.54 -10.11
CA TYR A 251 5.52 3.58 -8.67
C TYR A 251 5.76 5.00 -8.17
N LEU A 252 6.52 5.79 -8.92
CA LEU A 252 6.76 7.20 -8.59
C LEU A 252 5.46 8.02 -8.61
N ASN A 253 4.61 7.82 -9.62
CA ASN A 253 3.34 8.53 -9.72
C ASN A 253 2.39 8.15 -8.57
N ASN A 254 2.30 6.86 -8.24
CA ASN A 254 1.51 6.37 -7.10
C ASN A 254 2.05 6.94 -5.78
N PHE A 255 3.38 6.96 -5.61
CA PHE A 255 4.04 7.57 -4.47
C PHE A 255 3.67 9.06 -4.34
N LEU A 256 3.83 9.84 -5.41
CA LEU A 256 3.55 11.28 -5.41
C LEU A 256 2.06 11.58 -5.13
N GLN A 257 1.14 10.77 -5.65
CA GLN A 257 -0.28 10.93 -5.37
C GLN A 257 -0.60 10.62 -3.89
N LEU A 258 -0.10 9.49 -3.40
CA LEU A 258 -0.33 9.03 -2.04
C LEU A 258 0.28 9.98 -1.00
N ARG A 259 1.50 10.48 -1.25
CA ARG A 259 2.20 11.35 -0.29
C ARG A 259 1.49 12.68 -0.14
N ASN A 260 0.99 13.26 -1.24
CA ASN A 260 0.32 14.54 -1.22
C ASN A 260 -0.99 14.45 -0.42
N ALA A 261 -1.67 13.30 -0.47
CA ALA A 261 -2.83 13.05 0.37
C ALA A 261 -2.48 13.02 1.87
N VAL A 262 -1.40 12.33 2.26
CA VAL A 262 -0.95 12.27 3.66
C VAL A 262 -0.44 13.63 4.18
N LEU A 263 0.30 14.37 3.36
CA LEU A 263 0.87 15.67 3.73
C LEU A 263 -0.17 16.79 3.82
N ASN A 264 -1.20 16.80 2.96
CA ASN A 264 -2.27 17.81 3.00
C ASN A 264 -3.22 17.64 4.19
N ASP A 265 -3.48 16.40 4.60
CA ASP A 265 -4.35 16.09 5.75
C ASP A 265 -3.64 16.38 7.09
N SER A 266 -2.32 16.19 7.14
CA SER A 266 -1.49 16.52 8.33
C SER A 266 -1.19 18.02 8.49
N THR A 267 -1.42 18.86 7.47
CA THR A 267 -1.19 20.32 7.49
C THR A 267 -2.49 21.16 7.46
N GLY A 268 -3.66 20.52 7.46
CA GLY A 268 -4.95 21.20 7.64
C GLY A 268 -5.36 22.16 6.51
N THR A 269 -4.92 21.94 5.26
CA THR A 269 -5.27 22.83 4.13
C THR A 269 -5.63 22.05 2.86
N LEU A 270 -6.94 21.94 2.58
CA LEU A 270 -7.47 21.59 1.25
C LEU A 270 -7.53 22.83 0.37
N PRO A 271 -7.29 22.72 -0.95
CA PRO A 271 -8.34 23.17 -1.87
C PRO A 271 -8.58 22.30 -3.11
N ALA A 272 -9.85 22.31 -3.50
CA ALA A 272 -10.47 21.71 -4.67
C ALA A 272 -9.80 22.04 -6.01
N ARG A 273 -9.37 21.02 -6.76
CA ARG A 273 -9.12 21.16 -8.22
C ARG A 273 -9.08 19.86 -9.06
N ALA A 274 -9.54 18.73 -8.54
CA ALA A 274 -9.48 17.44 -9.25
C ALA A 274 -10.73 17.08 -10.08
N ALA A 275 -11.77 17.92 -10.11
CA ALA A 275 -13.05 17.58 -10.73
C ALA A 275 -13.13 17.79 -12.27
N ALA A 276 -12.07 18.25 -12.93
CA ALA A 276 -12.15 18.67 -14.35
C ALA A 276 -11.37 17.80 -15.36
N ALA A 277 -10.56 16.83 -14.94
CA ALA A 277 -9.64 16.13 -15.85
C ALA A 277 -10.14 14.78 -16.39
N ASN A 278 -11.15 14.15 -15.78
CA ASN A 278 -11.53 12.76 -16.11
C ASN A 278 -12.61 12.61 -17.19
N ALA A 279 -13.11 13.70 -17.78
CA ALA A 279 -14.16 13.64 -18.80
C ALA A 279 -13.63 13.44 -20.25
N ALA A 280 -12.33 13.59 -20.50
CA ALA A 280 -11.79 13.63 -21.87
C ALA A 280 -11.25 12.30 -22.41
N THR A 281 -10.96 11.31 -21.55
CA THR A 281 -10.24 10.09 -21.95
C THR A 281 -11.15 8.90 -22.28
N ALA A 282 -12.46 8.99 -22.01
CA ALA A 282 -13.41 7.89 -22.23
C ALA A 282 -13.95 7.80 -23.66
N ALA A 283 -13.75 8.82 -24.51
CA ALA A 283 -14.42 8.92 -25.82
C ALA A 283 -13.64 8.29 -27.00
N ALA A 284 -12.46 7.72 -26.81
CA ALA A 284 -11.57 7.36 -27.92
C ALA A 284 -11.40 5.85 -28.21
N SER A 285 -12.09 4.94 -27.51
CA SER A 285 -11.87 3.48 -27.67
C SER A 285 -13.04 2.69 -28.26
N LEU A 286 -14.12 3.34 -28.68
CA LEU A 286 -15.32 2.69 -29.24
C LEU A 286 -15.48 2.99 -30.74
N ALA A 287 -14.50 2.58 -31.56
CA ALA A 287 -14.66 2.58 -33.01
C ALA A 287 -13.68 1.59 -33.69
N ALA A 288 -14.00 0.29 -33.70
CA ALA A 288 -13.49 -0.65 -34.70
C ALA A 288 -14.33 -1.94 -34.77
N THR A 289 -15.35 -1.91 -35.62
CA THR A 289 -15.80 -2.96 -36.58
C THR A 289 -15.96 -4.43 -36.13
N HIS A 290 -17.16 -4.99 -36.28
CA HIS A 290 -17.50 -5.96 -37.35
C HIS A 290 -19.02 -6.26 -37.38
N ALA A 291 -19.61 -6.26 -38.59
CA ALA A 291 -21.02 -6.59 -38.85
C ALA A 291 -21.20 -8.10 -39.14
N PRO A 292 -22.33 -8.76 -38.79
CA PRO A 292 -22.59 -10.14 -39.15
C PRO A 292 -23.52 -10.28 -40.36
N ALA A 293 -23.32 -11.37 -41.12
CA ALA A 293 -24.18 -11.81 -42.21
C ALA A 293 -25.38 -12.63 -41.70
N SER A 294 -26.53 -12.43 -42.34
CA SER A 294 -27.83 -13.06 -42.06
C SER A 294 -27.92 -14.50 -42.55
N VAL A 295 -28.61 -15.37 -41.80
CA VAL A 295 -29.39 -16.48 -42.37
C VAL A 295 -30.67 -16.67 -41.54
N ALA A 296 -31.81 -16.70 -42.23
CA ALA A 296 -33.15 -16.92 -41.68
C ALA A 296 -33.60 -18.39 -41.84
N GLY A 297 -34.46 -18.86 -40.93
CA GLY A 297 -35.21 -20.13 -41.09
C GLY A 297 -35.83 -20.67 -39.80
N ALA A 298 -37.16 -20.53 -39.68
CA ALA A 298 -38.11 -20.96 -38.63
C ALA A 298 -38.12 -22.51 -38.36
N PRO A 299 -38.91 -23.10 -37.40
CA PRO A 299 -40.12 -22.58 -36.74
C PRO A 299 -40.29 -22.84 -35.23
N ALA A 300 -41.23 -22.08 -34.65
CA ALA A 300 -41.78 -22.25 -33.31
C ALA A 300 -42.69 -23.47 -33.22
N ILE A 301 -42.66 -24.23 -32.10
CA ILE A 301 -43.77 -24.55 -31.17
C ILE A 301 -43.17 -25.23 -29.92
N SER A 302 -43.32 -24.66 -28.72
CA SER A 302 -43.89 -25.35 -27.55
C SER A 302 -43.84 -24.44 -26.33
N THR A 303 -44.94 -24.41 -25.60
CA THR A 303 -45.18 -23.72 -24.34
C THR A 303 -44.12 -24.05 -23.29
N GLU A 304 -43.09 -23.21 -23.18
CA GLU A 304 -42.15 -23.22 -22.07
C GLU A 304 -42.82 -22.64 -20.83
N THR A 305 -42.96 -23.46 -19.78
CA THR A 305 -42.90 -22.99 -18.40
C THR A 305 -41.80 -21.93 -18.30
N ALA A 306 -42.14 -20.70 -17.94
CA ALA A 306 -41.19 -19.59 -17.86
C ALA A 306 -39.90 -20.05 -17.16
N ALA A 307 -38.80 -20.11 -17.91
CA ALA A 307 -37.52 -20.52 -17.37
C ALA A 307 -37.17 -19.58 -16.22
N ALA A 308 -36.78 -20.15 -15.06
CA ALA A 308 -36.37 -19.35 -13.92
C ALA A 308 -35.18 -18.46 -14.35
N ALA A 309 -35.32 -17.15 -14.14
CA ALA A 309 -34.35 -16.16 -14.56
C ALA A 309 -33.83 -15.35 -13.36
N LEU A 310 -32.59 -14.86 -13.45
CA LEU A 310 -32.08 -13.85 -12.53
C LEU A 310 -32.78 -12.53 -12.83
N THR A 311 -33.42 -11.93 -11.83
CA THR A 311 -34.27 -10.75 -12.03
C THR A 311 -33.62 -9.52 -11.40
N PRO A 312 -33.24 -8.49 -12.19
CA PRO A 312 -32.79 -7.21 -11.65
C PRO A 312 -33.92 -6.47 -10.91
N ALA A 313 -33.56 -5.75 -9.86
CA ALA A 313 -34.43 -4.80 -9.17
C ALA A 313 -33.97 -3.38 -9.53
N GLY A 314 -34.58 -2.78 -10.55
CA GLY A 314 -34.11 -1.51 -11.11
C GLY A 314 -32.75 -1.67 -11.78
N ASP A 315 -31.76 -0.88 -11.36
CA ASP A 315 -30.38 -0.91 -11.85
C ASP A 315 -29.44 -1.82 -11.00
N LEU A 316 -30.01 -2.61 -10.10
CA LEU A 316 -29.29 -3.57 -9.25
C LEU A 316 -29.64 -5.01 -9.62
N LEU A 317 -28.63 -5.85 -9.86
CA LEU A 317 -28.80 -7.30 -9.87
C LEU A 317 -28.08 -7.91 -8.66
N TYR A 318 -28.84 -8.38 -7.67
CA TYR A 318 -28.30 -9.02 -6.47
C TYR A 318 -28.53 -10.54 -6.53
N VAL A 319 -27.47 -11.33 -6.36
CA VAL A 319 -27.54 -12.80 -6.46
C VAL A 319 -26.93 -13.49 -5.23
N CYS A 320 -27.72 -14.39 -4.63
CA CYS A 320 -27.24 -15.34 -3.64
C CYS A 320 -26.76 -16.63 -4.30
N PHE A 321 -25.53 -17.02 -4.02
CA PHE A 321 -24.96 -18.30 -4.43
C PHE A 321 -25.21 -19.38 -3.39
N THR A 322 -25.80 -20.50 -3.80
CA THR A 322 -26.05 -21.62 -2.89
C THR A 322 -25.78 -22.99 -3.52
N HIS A 323 -25.22 -23.90 -2.71
CA HIS A 323 -25.08 -25.32 -3.03
C HIS A 323 -25.86 -26.23 -2.07
N VAL A 324 -26.62 -25.61 -1.16
CA VAL A 324 -27.49 -26.25 -0.15
C VAL A 324 -28.85 -25.53 -0.11
N PRO A 325 -29.88 -26.08 0.54
CA PRO A 325 -31.10 -25.32 0.83
C PRO A 325 -30.80 -24.05 1.64
N LEU A 326 -31.47 -22.95 1.31
CA LEU A 326 -31.38 -21.71 2.08
C LEU A 326 -31.99 -21.91 3.46
N GLN A 327 -31.38 -21.32 4.48
CA GLN A 327 -31.79 -21.48 5.88
C GLN A 327 -32.71 -20.36 6.38
N PHE A 328 -32.87 -19.31 5.58
CA PHE A 328 -33.70 -18.14 5.82
C PHE A 328 -34.03 -17.50 4.48
N GLU A 329 -35.03 -16.63 4.47
CA GLU A 329 -35.46 -15.91 3.27
C GLU A 329 -34.61 -14.64 3.07
N PHE A 330 -34.11 -14.46 1.85
CA PHE A 330 -33.48 -13.21 1.46
C PHE A 330 -34.53 -12.20 0.95
N PRO A 331 -34.20 -10.90 0.92
CA PRO A 331 -35.06 -9.88 0.32
C PRO A 331 -35.48 -10.23 -1.11
N SER A 332 -36.66 -9.76 -1.52
CA SER A 332 -37.23 -10.06 -2.86
C SER A 332 -36.36 -9.59 -4.03
N PHE A 333 -35.47 -8.62 -3.82
CA PHE A 333 -34.51 -8.16 -4.83
C PHE A 333 -33.28 -9.08 -4.97
N VAL A 334 -33.13 -10.10 -4.12
CA VAL A 334 -32.03 -11.07 -4.16
C VAL A 334 -32.48 -12.33 -4.90
N SER A 335 -32.00 -12.50 -6.13
CA SER A 335 -32.19 -13.74 -6.90
C SER A 335 -31.31 -14.87 -6.33
N THR A 336 -31.71 -16.13 -6.47
CA THR A 336 -30.90 -17.27 -6.03
C THR A 336 -30.35 -18.06 -7.22
N LEU A 337 -29.03 -18.25 -7.27
CA LEU A 337 -28.35 -19.14 -8.22
C LEU A 337 -27.94 -20.44 -7.52
N TYR A 338 -28.48 -21.55 -8.00
CA TYR A 338 -28.24 -22.88 -7.43
C TYR A 338 -27.07 -23.58 -8.11
N MET A 339 -26.22 -24.19 -7.30
CA MET A 339 -25.00 -24.91 -7.71
C MET A 339 -24.93 -26.28 -7.03
N GLY A 340 -24.03 -27.14 -7.51
CA GLY A 340 -23.83 -28.47 -6.94
C GLY A 340 -25.13 -29.28 -6.82
N ALA A 341 -25.35 -29.90 -5.67
CA ALA A 341 -26.51 -30.75 -5.42
C ALA A 341 -27.83 -29.99 -5.21
N ALA A 342 -27.80 -28.66 -5.00
CA ALA A 342 -29.00 -27.86 -4.77
C ALA A 342 -29.73 -27.44 -6.07
N GLN A 343 -29.12 -27.71 -7.23
CA GLN A 343 -29.73 -27.50 -8.54
C GLN A 343 -30.97 -28.36 -8.74
N GLY A 344 -31.94 -27.92 -9.55
CA GLY A 344 -33.13 -28.70 -9.84
C GLY A 344 -34.10 -28.03 -10.83
N PRO A 345 -35.17 -28.74 -11.23
CA PRO A 345 -36.18 -28.20 -12.15
C PRO A 345 -36.82 -26.92 -11.61
N GLY A 346 -37.08 -25.94 -12.48
CA GLY A 346 -37.74 -24.69 -12.13
C GLY A 346 -36.89 -23.70 -11.30
N LYS A 347 -35.59 -23.95 -11.17
CA LYS A 347 -34.62 -23.07 -10.48
C LYS A 347 -33.66 -22.43 -11.47
N VAL A 348 -33.05 -21.32 -11.08
CA VAL A 348 -31.90 -20.76 -11.80
C VAL A 348 -30.66 -21.59 -11.46
N ASN A 349 -30.22 -22.49 -12.34
CA ASN A 349 -29.10 -23.38 -12.07
C ASN A 349 -27.82 -22.97 -12.79
N LEU A 350 -26.67 -23.28 -12.18
CA LEU A 350 -25.36 -23.16 -12.80
C LEU A 350 -25.28 -23.96 -14.11
N ARG A 351 -25.81 -25.19 -14.14
CA ARG A 351 -25.82 -26.06 -15.33
C ARG A 351 -26.54 -25.45 -16.53
N ASP A 352 -27.47 -24.52 -16.28
CA ASP A 352 -28.27 -23.89 -17.32
C ASP A 352 -27.63 -22.56 -17.77
N LEU A 353 -27.09 -21.77 -16.83
CA LEU A 353 -26.47 -20.47 -17.13
C LEU A 353 -25.05 -20.58 -17.68
N ALA A 354 -24.27 -21.54 -17.19
CA ALA A 354 -22.88 -21.76 -17.60
C ALA A 354 -22.54 -23.26 -17.52
N PRO A 355 -23.08 -24.08 -18.45
CA PRO A 355 -22.86 -25.53 -18.47
C PRO A 355 -21.36 -25.90 -18.52
N GLU A 356 -20.51 -25.05 -19.09
CA GLU A 356 -19.07 -25.28 -19.14
C GLU A 356 -18.39 -25.21 -17.77
N TRP A 357 -19.01 -24.52 -16.79
CA TRP A 357 -18.45 -24.35 -15.45
C TRP A 357 -19.02 -25.35 -14.43
N GLU A 358 -20.12 -26.03 -14.75
CA GLU A 358 -20.75 -27.01 -13.88
C GLU A 358 -19.78 -28.13 -13.42
N PRO A 359 -19.00 -28.76 -14.32
CA PRO A 359 -18.07 -29.82 -13.90
C PRO A 359 -16.92 -29.32 -13.01
N HIS A 360 -16.66 -28.01 -13.04
CA HIS A 360 -15.59 -27.37 -12.28
C HIS A 360 -16.07 -26.79 -10.93
N HIS A 361 -17.37 -26.78 -10.65
CA HIS A 361 -17.90 -26.32 -9.37
C HIS A 361 -17.22 -26.96 -8.15
N PRO A 362 -16.88 -28.26 -8.10
CA PRO A 362 -16.19 -28.84 -6.95
C PRO A 362 -14.83 -28.20 -6.61
N ILE A 363 -14.12 -27.66 -7.61
CA ILE A 363 -12.81 -27.03 -7.44
C ILE A 363 -12.88 -25.48 -7.45
N LEU A 364 -14.01 -24.90 -7.86
CA LEU A 364 -14.19 -23.44 -7.93
C LEU A 364 -15.15 -22.90 -6.85
N GLY A 365 -16.07 -23.72 -6.34
CA GLY A 365 -17.11 -23.28 -5.42
C GLY A 365 -17.89 -22.09 -5.99
N ALA A 366 -18.02 -21.02 -5.21
CA ALA A 366 -18.75 -19.80 -5.56
C ALA A 366 -18.20 -19.08 -6.81
N VAL A 367 -16.92 -19.26 -7.14
CA VAL A 367 -16.29 -18.65 -8.33
C VAL A 367 -16.98 -19.09 -9.61
N ALA A 368 -17.45 -20.33 -9.69
CA ALA A 368 -18.23 -20.80 -10.83
C ALA A 368 -19.56 -20.04 -10.97
N GLY A 369 -20.21 -19.70 -9.86
CA GLY A 369 -21.41 -18.86 -9.81
C GLY A 369 -21.12 -17.43 -10.29
N SER A 370 -19.99 -16.86 -9.88
CA SER A 370 -19.52 -15.54 -10.34
C SER A 370 -19.33 -15.51 -11.86
N PHE A 371 -18.74 -16.55 -12.45
CA PHE A 371 -18.60 -16.65 -13.91
C PHE A 371 -19.94 -16.78 -14.64
N ALA A 372 -20.85 -17.59 -14.10
CA ALA A 372 -22.20 -17.73 -14.64
C ALA A 372 -22.99 -16.42 -14.59
N LEU A 373 -22.89 -15.68 -13.48
CA LEU A 373 -23.52 -14.37 -13.32
C LEU A 373 -22.98 -13.36 -14.33
N LYS A 374 -21.65 -13.29 -14.51
CA LYS A 374 -21.05 -12.44 -15.54
C LYS A 374 -21.52 -12.82 -16.94
N ASN A 375 -21.55 -14.12 -17.27
CA ASN A 375 -22.06 -14.59 -18.57
C ASN A 375 -23.52 -14.17 -18.77
N TYR A 376 -24.35 -14.26 -17.73
CA TYR A 376 -25.73 -13.83 -17.78
C TYR A 376 -25.85 -12.33 -18.08
N ILE A 377 -25.15 -11.48 -17.33
CA ILE A 377 -25.16 -10.02 -17.53
C ILE A 377 -24.76 -9.65 -18.95
N VAL A 378 -23.66 -10.23 -19.45
CA VAL A 378 -23.14 -9.94 -20.79
C VAL A 378 -24.07 -10.45 -21.88
N LYS A 379 -24.58 -11.68 -21.77
CA LYS A 379 -25.45 -12.30 -22.77
C LYS A 379 -26.78 -11.58 -22.91
N HIS A 380 -27.30 -11.04 -21.81
CA HIS A 380 -28.57 -10.33 -21.77
C HIS A 380 -28.44 -8.81 -21.90
N GLU A 381 -27.22 -8.30 -22.12
CA GLU A 381 -26.93 -6.86 -22.28
C GLU A 381 -27.56 -6.02 -21.17
N LEU A 382 -27.45 -6.47 -19.91
CA LEU A 382 -28.11 -5.81 -18.79
C LEU A 382 -27.38 -4.52 -18.43
N GLU A 383 -28.08 -3.40 -18.58
CA GLU A 383 -27.64 -2.07 -18.15
C GLU A 383 -27.86 -1.91 -16.64
N LEU A 384 -26.84 -2.27 -15.86
CA LEU A 384 -26.87 -2.25 -14.40
C LEU A 384 -25.92 -1.18 -13.85
N ARG A 385 -26.33 -0.51 -12.78
CA ARG A 385 -25.42 0.28 -11.95
C ARG A 385 -24.65 -0.63 -11.00
N HIS A 386 -25.32 -1.59 -10.38
CA HIS A 386 -24.75 -2.42 -9.33
C HIS A 386 -24.94 -3.93 -9.55
N VAL A 387 -23.92 -4.69 -9.13
CA VAL A 387 -24.00 -6.14 -8.94
C VAL A 387 -23.79 -6.44 -7.47
N GLY A 388 -24.76 -7.11 -6.85
CA GLY A 388 -24.70 -7.57 -5.46
C GLY A 388 -24.49 -9.07 -5.39
N ILE A 389 -23.64 -9.54 -4.48
CA ILE A 389 -23.33 -10.96 -4.32
C ILE A 389 -23.31 -11.31 -2.84
N CYS A 390 -24.03 -12.38 -2.50
CA CYS A 390 -23.96 -13.02 -1.21
C CYS A 390 -23.91 -14.54 -1.36
N GLN A 391 -23.67 -15.24 -0.26
CA GLN A 391 -23.74 -16.69 -0.19
C GLN A 391 -24.87 -17.11 0.74
N TYR A 392 -25.32 -18.36 0.63
CA TYR A 392 -26.44 -18.96 1.39
C TYR A 392 -26.50 -18.68 2.90
N ARG A 393 -25.37 -18.33 3.53
CA ARG A 393 -25.30 -17.92 4.94
C ARG A 393 -24.36 -16.74 5.19
N LYS A 394 -23.89 -16.04 4.15
CA LYS A 394 -22.98 -14.90 4.31
C LYS A 394 -23.44 -13.73 3.45
N PHE A 395 -23.52 -12.55 4.03
CA PHE A 395 -23.89 -11.33 3.32
C PHE A 395 -23.16 -10.13 3.91
N VAL A 396 -23.03 -9.06 3.12
CA VAL A 396 -22.50 -7.78 3.60
C VAL A 396 -23.66 -6.86 3.91
N SER A 397 -23.67 -6.29 5.11
CA SER A 397 -24.62 -5.25 5.51
C SER A 397 -23.99 -3.86 5.44
N ASN A 398 -24.82 -2.88 5.10
CA ASN A 398 -24.44 -1.50 4.85
C ASN A 398 -24.22 -0.68 6.15
N ARG A 399 -24.60 -1.26 7.30
CA ARG A 399 -24.38 -0.81 8.69
C ARG A 399 -24.18 -2.03 9.58
N ARG A 400 -23.58 -1.83 10.76
CA ARG A 400 -23.34 -2.94 11.70
C ARG A 400 -24.68 -3.46 12.21
N PHE A 401 -24.83 -4.77 12.20
CA PHE A 401 -26.04 -5.45 12.63
C PHE A 401 -25.77 -6.30 13.88
N SER A 402 -24.86 -7.26 13.79
CA SER A 402 -24.38 -8.01 14.94
C SER A 402 -23.15 -7.32 15.55
N HIS A 403 -23.04 -7.39 16.87
CA HIS A 403 -21.87 -6.92 17.62
C HIS A 403 -21.02 -8.09 18.13
N THR A 404 -21.20 -9.28 17.55
CA THR A 404 -20.56 -10.53 17.97
C THR A 404 -19.59 -10.99 16.90
N PRO A 405 -18.29 -10.62 16.96
CA PRO A 405 -17.30 -11.11 16.02
C PRO A 405 -17.09 -12.61 16.15
N ALA A 406 -16.81 -13.30 15.05
CA ALA A 406 -16.32 -14.66 15.10
C ALA A 406 -14.92 -14.70 15.75
N SER A 407 -14.76 -15.47 16.83
CA SER A 407 -13.55 -15.60 17.65
C SER A 407 -12.31 -16.02 16.85
N ASN A 408 -12.49 -16.80 15.79
CA ASN A 408 -11.42 -17.24 14.90
C ASN A 408 -11.39 -16.51 13.55
N TYR A 409 -12.30 -15.55 13.31
CA TYR A 409 -12.28 -14.72 12.10
C TYR A 409 -12.92 -13.33 12.37
N PRO A 410 -12.25 -12.44 13.12
CA PRO A 410 -12.86 -11.23 13.70
C PRO A 410 -13.34 -10.16 12.71
N VAL A 411 -13.02 -10.32 11.41
CA VAL A 411 -13.51 -9.45 10.32
C VAL A 411 -14.97 -9.73 9.94
N MET A 412 -15.59 -10.75 10.55
CA MET A 412 -16.93 -11.22 10.29
C MET A 412 -17.72 -11.31 11.60
N ASP A 413 -18.92 -10.74 11.62
CA ASP A 413 -19.85 -10.84 12.75
C ASP A 413 -20.77 -12.07 12.57
N THR A 414 -21.07 -12.80 13.63
CA THR A 414 -22.00 -13.94 13.63
C THR A 414 -23.41 -13.52 14.00
N VAL A 415 -24.38 -14.15 13.39
CA VAL A 415 -25.80 -13.79 13.48
C VAL A 415 -26.61 -15.05 13.73
N ALA A 416 -27.38 -15.08 14.81
CA ALA A 416 -28.36 -16.14 15.03
C ALA A 416 -29.45 -16.07 13.95
N ARG A 417 -29.83 -17.23 13.39
CA ARG A 417 -30.87 -17.33 12.36
C ARG A 417 -32.18 -16.69 12.81
N GLU A 418 -32.53 -16.84 14.08
CA GLU A 418 -33.77 -16.33 14.68
C GLU A 418 -33.81 -14.80 14.74
N ALA A 419 -32.65 -14.14 14.65
CA ALA A 419 -32.55 -12.68 14.62
C ALA A 419 -32.69 -12.11 13.19
N ILE A 420 -32.81 -12.96 12.16
CA ILE A 420 -32.99 -12.55 10.78
C ILE A 420 -34.48 -12.31 10.50
N ASP A 421 -34.78 -11.09 10.06
CA ASP A 421 -36.07 -10.70 9.49
C ASP A 421 -35.86 -10.17 8.05
N VAL A 422 -36.80 -10.47 7.15
CA VAL A 422 -36.67 -10.15 5.72
C VAL A 422 -36.74 -8.64 5.46
N GLN A 423 -37.56 -7.90 6.23
CA GLN A 423 -37.67 -6.46 6.11
C GLN A 423 -36.39 -5.80 6.60
N MET A 424 -35.82 -6.30 7.70
CA MET A 424 -34.51 -5.88 8.17
C MET A 424 -33.40 -6.13 7.15
N LEU A 425 -33.35 -7.32 6.54
CA LEU A 425 -32.35 -7.63 5.51
C LEU A 425 -32.49 -6.74 4.28
N THR A 426 -33.72 -6.35 3.93
CA THR A 426 -33.99 -5.45 2.81
C THR A 426 -33.25 -4.13 3.00
N ASP A 427 -33.36 -3.53 4.20
CA ASP A 427 -32.69 -2.28 4.54
C ASP A 427 -31.17 -2.43 4.68
N LEU A 428 -30.70 -3.56 5.21
CA LEU A 428 -29.28 -3.81 5.47
C LEU A 428 -28.47 -4.14 4.21
N MET A 429 -29.06 -4.82 3.24
CA MET A 429 -28.36 -5.29 2.03
C MET A 429 -28.49 -4.30 0.85
N ALA A 430 -29.44 -3.37 0.90
CA ALA A 430 -29.58 -2.34 -0.13
C ALA A 430 -28.35 -1.39 -0.13
N PRO A 431 -27.75 -1.11 -1.30
CA PRO A 431 -26.59 -0.22 -1.38
C PRO A 431 -26.93 1.26 -1.16
N GLY A 432 -28.20 1.65 -1.43
CA GLY A 432 -28.58 3.05 -1.51
C GLY A 432 -27.79 3.76 -2.61
N ASP A 433 -27.26 4.94 -2.30
CA ASP A 433 -26.48 5.74 -3.26
C ASP A 433 -24.99 5.35 -3.34
N ARG A 434 -24.54 4.38 -2.54
CA ARG A 434 -23.13 3.97 -2.49
C ARG A 434 -22.78 3.05 -3.65
N ASP A 435 -21.68 3.37 -4.32
CA ASP A 435 -21.14 2.59 -5.44
C ASP A 435 -20.60 1.21 -5.01
N PHE A 436 -20.12 1.11 -3.76
CA PHE A 436 -19.64 -0.14 -3.17
C PHE A 436 -20.20 -0.34 -1.76
N VAL A 437 -20.46 -1.60 -1.40
CA VAL A 437 -20.72 -2.04 -0.02
C VAL A 437 -19.93 -3.31 0.24
N LEU A 438 -18.82 -3.20 0.95
CA LEU A 438 -17.79 -4.25 1.08
C LEU A 438 -17.61 -4.69 2.53
N GLY A 439 -17.18 -5.93 2.73
CA GLY A 439 -16.76 -6.40 4.05
C GLY A 439 -15.57 -5.61 4.60
N ARG A 440 -15.30 -5.75 5.90
CA ARG A 440 -14.09 -5.19 6.49
C ARG A 440 -12.85 -5.90 5.99
N LEU A 441 -11.78 -5.12 5.86
CA LEU A 441 -10.48 -5.64 5.49
C LEU A 441 -9.92 -6.54 6.59
N GLY A 442 -9.35 -7.67 6.18
CA GLY A 442 -8.47 -8.49 7.01
C GLY A 442 -7.01 -8.19 6.75
N VAL A 443 -6.17 -8.56 7.70
CA VAL A 443 -4.72 -8.52 7.55
C VAL A 443 -4.19 -9.95 7.54
N VAL A 444 -3.37 -10.26 6.54
CA VAL A 444 -2.61 -11.51 6.48
C VAL A 444 -1.15 -11.25 6.80
N GLU A 445 -0.65 -11.93 7.82
CA GLU A 445 0.72 -11.78 8.29
C GLU A 445 1.72 -12.30 7.24
N GLY A 446 2.77 -11.50 6.98
CA GLY A 446 3.82 -11.84 6.02
C GLY A 446 3.43 -11.77 4.54
N GLY A 447 2.23 -11.28 4.22
CA GLY A 447 1.75 -11.10 2.85
C GLY A 447 1.06 -12.35 2.25
N TYR A 448 0.39 -12.17 1.11
CA TYR A 448 -0.39 -13.21 0.44
C TYR A 448 0.40 -14.48 0.18
N PHE A 449 1.65 -14.38 -0.27
CA PHE A 449 2.45 -15.57 -0.58
C PHE A 449 2.80 -16.36 0.68
N THR A 450 3.23 -15.68 1.74
CA THR A 450 3.57 -16.31 3.03
C THR A 450 2.36 -16.98 3.65
N GLN A 451 1.23 -16.29 3.67
CA GLN A 451 -0.01 -16.86 4.18
C GLN A 451 -0.48 -18.05 3.32
N TYR A 452 -0.40 -17.93 1.99
CA TYR A 452 -0.83 -19.00 1.08
C TYR A 452 0.01 -20.26 1.28
N LYS A 453 1.34 -20.17 1.28
CA LYS A 453 2.22 -21.34 1.44
C LYS A 453 2.03 -22.06 2.79
N ASN A 454 1.59 -21.34 3.82
CA ASN A 454 1.37 -21.90 5.15
C ASN A 454 0.03 -22.64 5.24
N ALA A 455 -0.98 -22.23 4.48
CA ALA A 455 -2.34 -22.80 4.50
C ALA A 455 -2.65 -23.73 3.31
N HIS A 456 -1.91 -23.61 2.22
CA HIS A 456 -2.15 -24.22 0.92
C HIS A 456 -0.83 -24.59 0.23
N VAL A 457 -0.91 -25.16 -0.98
CA VAL A 457 0.28 -25.57 -1.75
C VAL A 457 0.84 -24.39 -2.54
N ALA A 458 2.03 -23.89 -2.17
CA ALA A 458 2.66 -22.70 -2.76
C ALA A 458 2.76 -22.74 -4.29
N GLU A 459 3.01 -23.92 -4.86
CA GLU A 459 3.10 -24.17 -6.30
C GLU A 459 1.86 -23.69 -7.07
N ASP A 460 0.67 -23.85 -6.48
CA ASP A 460 -0.59 -23.44 -7.11
C ASP A 460 -0.64 -21.92 -7.25
N PHE A 461 -0.21 -21.19 -6.22
CA PHE A 461 -0.21 -19.73 -6.25
C PHE A 461 0.85 -19.16 -7.21
N LEU A 462 2.01 -19.81 -7.32
CA LEU A 462 3.03 -19.45 -8.31
C LEU A 462 2.53 -19.65 -9.75
N ARG A 463 1.91 -20.81 -10.04
CA ARG A 463 1.32 -21.09 -11.36
C ARG A 463 0.21 -20.12 -11.71
N PHE A 464 -0.66 -19.84 -10.76
CA PHE A 464 -1.76 -18.89 -10.96
C PHE A 464 -1.24 -17.49 -11.26
N THR A 465 -0.21 -17.05 -10.53
CA THR A 465 0.43 -15.74 -10.73
C THR A 465 1.12 -15.67 -12.10
N ALA A 466 1.82 -16.72 -12.50
CA ALA A 466 2.43 -16.80 -13.83
C ALA A 466 1.37 -16.67 -14.94
N ALA A 467 0.27 -17.43 -14.86
CA ALA A 467 -0.84 -17.31 -15.82
C ALA A 467 -1.48 -15.91 -15.82
N ALA A 468 -1.63 -15.28 -14.65
CA ALA A 468 -2.14 -13.92 -14.55
C ALA A 468 -1.22 -12.89 -15.24
N VAL A 469 0.10 -13.07 -15.13
CA VAL A 469 1.08 -12.22 -15.81
C VAL A 469 1.07 -12.44 -17.33
N GLU A 470 1.08 -13.70 -17.76
CA GLU A 470 1.04 -14.07 -19.19
C GLU A 470 -0.19 -13.51 -19.91
N LEU A 471 -1.34 -13.48 -19.21
CA LEU A 471 -2.60 -12.95 -19.73
C LEU A 471 -2.77 -11.43 -19.56
N GLY A 472 -1.75 -10.73 -19.01
CA GLY A 472 -1.76 -9.29 -18.78
C GLY A 472 -2.78 -8.83 -17.72
N VAL A 473 -3.24 -9.73 -16.86
CA VAL A 473 -4.11 -9.40 -15.72
C VAL A 473 -3.29 -8.81 -14.58
N LEU A 474 -2.06 -9.33 -14.40
CA LEU A 474 -1.00 -8.68 -13.64
C LEU A 474 0.11 -8.26 -14.60
N SER A 475 0.76 -7.14 -14.34
CA SER A 475 2.04 -6.83 -14.98
C SER A 475 3.18 -7.58 -14.28
N ARG A 476 4.35 -7.65 -14.93
CA ARG A 476 5.57 -8.18 -14.29
C ARG A 476 5.91 -7.43 -12.99
N ASP A 477 5.60 -6.14 -12.95
CA ASP A 477 5.93 -5.26 -11.83
C ASP A 477 4.94 -5.45 -10.67
N ASP A 478 3.75 -6.01 -10.93
CA ASP A 478 2.76 -6.33 -9.90
C ASP A 478 3.08 -7.60 -9.11
N VAL A 479 4.02 -8.45 -9.56
CA VAL A 479 4.27 -9.77 -8.94
C VAL A 479 4.68 -9.66 -7.48
N MET A 480 5.68 -8.82 -7.18
CA MET A 480 6.15 -8.65 -5.81
C MET A 480 5.12 -7.94 -4.92
N PRO A 481 4.47 -6.83 -5.34
CA PRO A 481 3.35 -6.25 -4.60
C PRO A 481 2.22 -7.25 -4.34
N PHE A 482 1.85 -8.08 -5.32
CA PHE A 482 0.81 -9.08 -5.16
C PHE A 482 1.17 -10.13 -4.11
N PHE A 483 2.43 -10.60 -4.10
CA PHE A 483 2.91 -11.55 -3.10
C PHE A 483 3.07 -10.95 -1.70
N ALA A 484 3.53 -9.69 -1.62
CA ALA A 484 3.76 -8.98 -0.37
C ALA A 484 2.47 -8.39 0.24
N GLN A 485 1.40 -8.28 -0.54
CA GLN A 485 0.14 -7.69 -0.12
C GLN A 485 -0.36 -8.30 1.19
N SER A 486 -0.56 -7.48 2.22
CA SER A 486 -1.01 -7.92 3.54
C SER A 486 -2.48 -7.62 3.80
N ALA A 487 -3.02 -6.57 3.18
CA ALA A 487 -4.44 -6.25 3.25
C ALA A 487 -5.25 -7.20 2.35
N PHE A 488 -6.29 -7.81 2.90
CA PHE A 488 -7.07 -8.87 2.26
C PHE A 488 -8.57 -8.60 2.40
N MET A 489 -9.29 -8.57 1.29
CA MET A 489 -10.75 -8.50 1.28
C MET A 489 -11.31 -9.93 1.36
N PRO A 490 -11.97 -10.34 2.46
CA PRO A 490 -12.57 -11.67 2.54
C PRO A 490 -13.62 -11.87 1.46
N GLY A 491 -13.49 -12.95 0.68
CA GLY A 491 -14.33 -13.20 -0.48
C GLY A 491 -13.92 -12.42 -1.75
N GLY A 492 -12.85 -11.62 -1.72
CA GLY A 492 -12.35 -10.87 -2.88
C GLY A 492 -13.43 -9.95 -3.48
N ILE A 493 -13.93 -10.32 -4.66
CA ILE A 493 -15.04 -9.65 -5.35
C ILE A 493 -16.33 -10.49 -5.41
N GLU A 494 -16.48 -11.44 -4.50
CA GLU A 494 -17.59 -12.42 -4.46
C GLU A 494 -18.49 -12.26 -3.21
N ALA A 495 -18.34 -11.15 -2.50
CA ALA A 495 -19.20 -10.79 -1.37
C ALA A 495 -19.30 -9.27 -1.25
N GLY A 496 -20.52 -8.73 -1.38
CA GLY A 496 -20.77 -7.29 -1.30
C GLY A 496 -21.53 -6.74 -2.50
N VAL A 497 -21.55 -5.42 -2.62
CA VAL A 497 -22.11 -4.70 -3.77
C VAL A 497 -20.99 -3.95 -4.47
N PHE A 498 -20.98 -4.02 -5.81
CA PHE A 498 -19.95 -3.46 -6.67
C PHE A 498 -20.59 -2.69 -7.84
N PRO A 499 -19.91 -1.68 -8.41
CA PRO A 499 -20.30 -1.12 -9.69
C PRO A 499 -20.25 -2.20 -10.77
N ALA A 500 -21.32 -2.34 -11.55
CA ALA A 500 -21.49 -3.46 -12.47
C ALA A 500 -20.37 -3.54 -13.51
N GLY A 501 -19.99 -2.41 -14.13
CA GLY A 501 -18.92 -2.36 -15.13
C GLY A 501 -17.57 -2.81 -14.57
N TYR A 502 -17.19 -2.32 -13.38
CA TYR A 502 -15.98 -2.75 -12.69
C TYR A 502 -16.01 -4.25 -12.39
N TRP A 503 -17.11 -4.75 -11.84
CA TRP A 503 -17.22 -6.15 -11.44
C TRP A 503 -17.14 -7.10 -12.64
N VAL A 504 -17.91 -6.83 -13.70
CA VAL A 504 -17.92 -7.62 -14.95
C VAL A 504 -16.52 -7.68 -15.58
N GLN A 505 -15.82 -6.54 -15.65
CA GLN A 505 -14.45 -6.49 -16.16
C GLN A 505 -13.49 -7.33 -15.31
N THR A 506 -13.55 -7.16 -13.99
CA THR A 506 -12.61 -7.79 -13.05
C THR A 506 -12.82 -9.30 -12.95
N ILE A 507 -14.07 -9.76 -12.79
CA ILE A 507 -14.35 -11.19 -12.75
C ILE A 507 -14.07 -11.86 -14.10
N GLY A 508 -14.28 -11.15 -15.21
CA GLY A 508 -13.90 -11.62 -16.54
C GLY A 508 -12.39 -11.78 -16.71
N ALA A 509 -11.58 -10.93 -16.08
CA ALA A 509 -10.12 -11.09 -16.05
C ALA A 509 -9.71 -12.33 -15.23
N ILE A 510 -10.28 -12.48 -14.02
CA ILE A 510 -10.04 -13.65 -13.16
C ILE A 510 -10.45 -14.94 -13.86
N GLU A 511 -11.58 -14.94 -14.58
CA GLU A 511 -12.04 -16.09 -15.34
C GLU A 511 -11.03 -16.54 -16.40
N ARG A 512 -10.43 -15.60 -17.14
CA ARG A 512 -9.39 -15.95 -18.13
C ARG A 512 -8.21 -16.66 -17.48
N VAL A 513 -7.76 -16.18 -16.32
CA VAL A 513 -6.67 -16.81 -15.56
C VAL A 513 -7.07 -18.21 -15.10
N VAL A 514 -8.26 -18.36 -14.52
CA VAL A 514 -8.77 -19.65 -14.05
C VAL A 514 -8.90 -20.64 -15.23
N ARG A 515 -9.44 -20.22 -16.37
CA ARG A 515 -9.53 -21.06 -17.59
C ARG A 515 -8.14 -21.52 -18.04
N ALA A 516 -7.16 -20.62 -18.08
CA ALA A 516 -5.80 -20.96 -18.45
C ALA A 516 -5.17 -21.95 -17.46
N CYS A 517 -5.32 -21.73 -16.15
CA CYS A 517 -4.79 -22.65 -15.14
C CYS A 517 -5.43 -24.04 -15.22
N ILE A 518 -6.75 -24.15 -15.44
CA ILE A 518 -7.42 -25.44 -15.61
C ILE A 518 -6.92 -26.16 -16.86
N ALA A 519 -6.74 -25.44 -17.97
CA ALA A 519 -6.30 -26.01 -19.23
C ALA A 519 -4.83 -26.46 -19.20
N GLN A 520 -3.94 -25.66 -18.59
CA GLN A 520 -2.50 -25.92 -18.55
C GLN A 520 -2.11 -26.86 -17.41
N PHE A 521 -2.82 -26.80 -16.28
CA PHE A 521 -2.51 -27.54 -15.07
C PHE A 521 -3.73 -28.36 -14.63
N PRO A 522 -3.92 -29.58 -15.19
CA PRO A 522 -4.95 -30.52 -14.76
C PRO A 522 -4.60 -31.08 -13.38
N LEU A 523 -4.72 -30.23 -12.38
CA LEU A 523 -4.30 -30.44 -11.00
C LEU A 523 -5.33 -31.31 -10.27
N ARG A 524 -4.89 -32.40 -9.63
CA ARG A 524 -5.74 -33.18 -8.72
C ARG A 524 -5.30 -32.95 -7.28
N ARG A 525 -6.04 -32.12 -6.57
CA ARG A 525 -5.96 -31.95 -5.11
C ARG A 525 -7.20 -32.57 -4.46
N TYR A 526 -7.07 -33.01 -3.22
CA TYR A 526 -8.16 -33.68 -2.49
C TYR A 526 -8.63 -32.87 -1.28
N GLY A 527 -9.86 -33.12 -0.84
CA GLY A 527 -10.45 -32.47 0.33
C GLY A 527 -10.43 -30.95 0.22
N TYR A 528 -10.02 -30.26 1.29
CA TYR A 528 -9.98 -28.80 1.35
C TYR A 528 -9.13 -28.15 0.25
N GLN A 529 -8.03 -28.80 -0.17
CA GLN A 529 -7.11 -28.29 -1.18
C GLN A 529 -7.63 -28.44 -2.62
N SER A 530 -8.75 -29.15 -2.83
CA SER A 530 -9.39 -29.25 -4.15
C SER A 530 -9.75 -27.88 -4.75
N ARG A 531 -9.93 -26.86 -3.89
CA ARG A 531 -10.33 -25.51 -4.28
C ARG A 531 -9.19 -24.52 -4.51
N ALA A 532 -8.00 -25.02 -4.86
CA ALA A 532 -6.79 -24.21 -5.03
C ALA A 532 -7.01 -22.98 -5.94
N TRP A 533 -7.67 -23.16 -7.09
CA TRP A 533 -7.95 -22.05 -8.01
C TRP A 533 -8.94 -21.02 -7.47
N ALA A 534 -9.91 -21.45 -6.65
CA ALA A 534 -10.80 -20.51 -5.96
C ALA A 534 -10.03 -19.67 -4.93
N PHE A 535 -9.14 -20.29 -4.16
CA PHE A 535 -8.30 -19.57 -3.19
C PHE A 535 -7.35 -18.56 -3.87
N CYS A 536 -6.80 -18.92 -5.03
CA CYS A 536 -5.98 -18.00 -5.82
C CYS A 536 -6.83 -16.84 -6.41
N ALA A 537 -8.01 -17.16 -6.94
CA ALA A 537 -8.95 -16.18 -7.49
C ALA A 537 -9.40 -15.16 -6.44
N GLU A 538 -9.66 -15.59 -5.20
CA GLU A 538 -10.01 -14.71 -4.09
C GLU A 538 -8.91 -13.67 -3.81
N ARG A 539 -7.64 -14.10 -3.82
CA ARG A 539 -6.48 -13.21 -3.60
C ARG A 539 -6.28 -12.25 -4.76
N LEU A 540 -6.38 -12.72 -6.00
CA LEU A 540 -6.29 -11.86 -7.17
C LEU A 540 -7.42 -10.83 -7.18
N GLY A 541 -8.65 -11.25 -6.93
CA GLY A 541 -9.81 -10.36 -6.83
C GLY A 541 -9.65 -9.32 -5.72
N SER A 542 -9.17 -9.73 -4.55
CA SER A 542 -8.83 -8.82 -3.45
C SER A 542 -7.78 -7.78 -3.86
N PHE A 543 -6.68 -8.21 -4.50
CA PHE A 543 -5.62 -7.31 -4.94
C PHE A 543 -6.10 -6.29 -5.98
N LEU A 544 -6.83 -6.74 -7.00
CA LEU A 544 -7.38 -5.87 -8.04
C LEU A 544 -8.39 -4.87 -7.46
N LEU A 545 -9.24 -5.32 -6.54
CA LEU A 545 -10.19 -4.48 -5.83
C LEU A 545 -9.51 -3.40 -5.01
N LEU A 546 -8.51 -3.76 -4.21
CA LEU A 546 -7.78 -2.77 -3.40
C LEU A 546 -7.12 -1.71 -4.27
N ARG A 547 -6.48 -2.12 -5.37
CA ARG A 547 -5.89 -1.17 -6.32
C ARG A 547 -6.94 -0.25 -6.94
N HIS A 548 -8.08 -0.79 -7.35
CA HIS A 548 -9.16 0.01 -7.91
C HIS A 548 -9.72 1.00 -6.88
N LEU A 549 -9.99 0.55 -5.66
CA LEU A 549 -10.51 1.40 -4.59
C LEU A 549 -9.56 2.54 -4.24
N ILE A 550 -8.26 2.25 -4.14
CA ILE A 550 -7.22 3.26 -3.88
C ILE A 550 -7.14 4.24 -5.05
N ALA A 551 -7.17 3.75 -6.30
CA ALA A 551 -7.12 4.61 -7.48
C ALA A 551 -8.37 5.51 -7.62
N THR A 552 -9.55 5.00 -7.26
CA THR A 552 -10.84 5.70 -7.43
C THR A 552 -11.14 6.66 -6.28
N TYR A 553 -10.92 6.24 -5.04
CA TYR A 553 -11.35 6.99 -3.84
C TYR A 553 -10.19 7.52 -3.00
N GLY A 554 -8.94 7.23 -3.37
CA GLY A 554 -7.79 7.59 -2.57
C GLY A 554 -7.86 6.97 -1.18
N LEU A 555 -7.51 7.75 -0.15
CA LEU A 555 -7.41 7.28 1.23
C LEU A 555 -8.75 7.10 1.95
N ASP A 556 -9.82 7.68 1.44
CA ASP A 556 -11.16 7.57 2.03
C ASP A 556 -11.94 6.36 1.52
N TRP A 557 -11.30 5.49 0.71
CA TRP A 557 -11.99 4.34 0.11
C TRP A 557 -12.72 3.52 1.18
N GLU A 558 -12.06 3.21 2.31
CA GLU A 558 -12.66 2.39 3.35
C GLU A 558 -13.89 3.08 3.96
N LYS A 559 -13.82 4.38 4.28
CA LYS A 559 -14.98 5.12 4.79
C LYS A 559 -16.14 5.15 3.81
N ARG A 560 -15.85 5.22 2.50
CA ARG A 560 -16.86 5.34 1.44
C ARG A 560 -17.48 4.00 1.05
N THR A 561 -16.76 2.90 1.22
CA THR A 561 -17.19 1.57 0.74
C THR A 561 -17.47 0.56 1.85
N SER A 562 -17.18 0.90 3.12
CA SER A 562 -17.30 -0.04 4.23
C SER A 562 -18.74 -0.49 4.50
N GLY A 563 -18.83 -1.78 4.75
CA GLY A 563 -19.95 -2.50 5.32
C GLY A 563 -19.43 -3.55 6.31
N TYR A 564 -20.28 -4.53 6.62
CA TYR A 564 -20.01 -5.54 7.65
C TYR A 564 -20.32 -6.91 7.09
N LEU A 565 -19.34 -7.81 7.11
CA LEU A 565 -19.54 -9.18 6.69
C LEU A 565 -20.23 -9.96 7.81
N ASN A 566 -21.37 -10.56 7.52
CA ASN A 566 -22.17 -11.31 8.47
C ASN A 566 -22.19 -12.79 8.10
N LEU A 567 -22.13 -13.68 9.11
CA LEU A 567 -22.34 -15.12 8.98
C LEU A 567 -23.57 -15.54 9.77
N VAL A 568 -24.55 -16.14 9.10
CA VAL A 568 -25.72 -16.73 9.77
C VAL A 568 -25.40 -18.12 10.31
N THR A 569 -25.71 -18.34 11.59
CA THR A 569 -25.49 -19.56 12.35
C THR A 569 -26.79 -20.00 13.06
N GLU A 570 -26.92 -21.29 13.38
CA GLU A 570 -28.11 -21.83 14.08
C GLU A 570 -28.33 -21.27 15.49
N THR A 571 -27.25 -20.82 16.12
CA THR A 571 -27.25 -20.11 17.40
C THR A 571 -26.18 -19.03 17.30
N GLU A 572 -26.16 -18.05 18.21
CA GLU A 572 -25.10 -17.03 18.27
C GLU A 572 -23.77 -17.68 18.75
N GLN A 573 -23.18 -18.53 17.92
CA GLN A 573 -21.89 -19.17 18.17
C GLN A 573 -20.79 -18.25 17.65
N ALA A 574 -19.74 -18.10 18.45
CA ALA A 574 -18.60 -17.27 18.10
C ALA A 574 -17.61 -17.97 17.15
N ILE A 575 -17.88 -19.15 16.58
CA ILE A 575 -16.85 -19.89 15.81
C ILE A 575 -17.26 -20.06 14.36
N TYR A 576 -16.44 -19.53 13.45
CA TYR A 576 -16.54 -19.80 12.01
C TYR A 576 -15.97 -21.18 11.65
N GLN A 577 -16.72 -21.97 10.89
CA GLN A 577 -16.22 -23.21 10.28
C GLN A 577 -16.21 -23.12 8.74
N PRO A 578 -15.01 -23.15 8.11
CA PRO A 578 -14.89 -23.15 6.65
C PRO A 578 -15.53 -24.42 6.03
N GLY A 579 -16.32 -24.25 4.98
CA GLY A 579 -16.70 -25.37 4.09
C GLY A 579 -17.72 -26.38 4.63
N ARG A 580 -18.59 -25.99 5.57
CA ARG A 580 -19.85 -26.72 5.82
C ARG A 580 -20.96 -26.29 4.90
#